data_AF-A0A2R6XBW2-F1
#
_entry.id   AF-A0A2R6XBW2-F1
#
_cell.length_a   1.000
_cell.length_b   1.000
_cell.length_c   1.000
_cell.angle_alpha   90.00
_cell.angle_beta   90.00
_cell.angle_gamma   90.00
#
_symmetry.space_group_name_H-M   'P 1'
#
loop_
_entity.id
_entity.type
_entity.pdbx_description
1 polymer ?
#
loop_
_entity_poly.entity_id
_entity_poly.type
_entity_poly.pdbx_seq_one_letter_code
_entity_poly.pdbx_strand_id
1 'polypeptide(L)'
;MWRMRGNAISSSSLWRQSLRYLSSTSSASVPSCSHQVVSDGPSTSSRNETPPSTAGVLASPSQKPNKKYRGSINDVETAKFAAIADTWWDHHGPFKPLHAINPVRLSFIRSALCHHFRKDASSATPLDGLTIVDVGCGGGLACEPLARMGAQVLGVDAVEKNIKVASVHASSWSMRIKNLMSFWLSR
;
A
#
# COMPACT_ATOMS: atom_id res chain seq x y z
N MET A 1 9.56 -40.27 -22.61
CA MET A 1 10.18 -40.49 -21.28
C MET A 1 11.03 -39.27 -20.92
N TRP A 2 10.43 -38.23 -20.32
CA TRP A 2 11.16 -37.01 -19.91
C TRP A 2 11.66 -37.19 -18.47
N ARG A 3 12.99 -37.24 -18.30
CA ARG A 3 13.64 -37.36 -17.00
C ARG A 3 13.98 -35.95 -16.50
N MET A 4 13.22 -35.44 -15.54
CA MET A 4 13.59 -34.24 -14.78
C MET A 4 14.74 -34.58 -13.83
N ARG A 5 15.88 -33.90 -13.97
CA ARG A 5 16.89 -33.80 -12.90
C ARG A 5 16.52 -32.58 -12.06
N GLY A 6 15.87 -32.81 -10.92
CA GLY A 6 15.65 -31.77 -9.92
C GLY A 6 16.83 -31.72 -8.95
N ASN A 7 17.60 -30.64 -8.97
CA ASN A 7 18.46 -30.30 -7.84
C ASN A 7 17.59 -29.56 -6.82
N ALA A 8 17.44 -30.14 -5.63
CA ALA A 8 16.74 -29.54 -4.51
C ALA A 8 17.54 -28.35 -3.97
N ILE A 9 17.07 -27.14 -4.25
CA ILE A 9 17.56 -25.92 -3.60
C ILE A 9 16.83 -25.82 -2.26
N SER A 10 17.55 -26.06 -1.16
CA SER A 10 17.02 -25.98 0.20
C SER A 10 16.47 -24.57 0.46
N SER A 11 15.29 -24.50 1.07
CA SER A 11 14.62 -23.28 1.55
C SER A 11 15.54 -22.39 2.39
N SER A 12 16.54 -22.96 3.07
CA SER A 12 17.57 -22.22 3.82
C SER A 12 18.52 -21.38 2.96
N SER A 13 18.67 -21.67 1.66
CA SER A 13 19.61 -20.98 0.76
C SER A 13 19.09 -19.64 0.23
N LEU A 14 17.77 -19.54 0.03
CA LEU A 14 17.11 -18.30 -0.42
C LEU A 14 17.06 -17.25 0.70
N TRP A 15 16.89 -17.70 1.96
CA TRP A 15 17.00 -16.83 3.14
C TRP A 15 18.42 -16.31 3.37
N ARG A 16 19.46 -17.14 3.15
CA ARG A 16 20.87 -16.72 3.31
C ARG A 16 21.36 -15.77 2.20
N GLN A 17 20.80 -15.83 0.99
CA GLN A 17 21.13 -14.85 -0.06
C GLN A 17 20.59 -13.45 0.26
N SER A 18 19.47 -13.33 0.98
CA SER A 18 18.95 -12.04 1.46
C SER A 18 19.84 -11.39 2.53
N LEU A 19 20.59 -12.17 3.33
CA LEU A 19 21.43 -11.66 4.43
C LEU A 19 22.79 -11.12 3.98
N ARG A 20 23.31 -11.53 2.81
CA ARG A 20 24.62 -11.05 2.30
C ARG A 20 24.58 -9.65 1.67
N TYR A 21 23.39 -9.12 1.40
CA TYR A 21 23.21 -7.78 0.82
C TYR A 21 23.19 -6.65 1.87
N LEU A 22 23.35 -6.98 3.16
CA LEU A 22 23.11 -6.07 4.30
C LEU A 22 24.34 -5.26 4.79
N SER A 23 25.47 -5.24 4.09
CA SER A 23 26.69 -4.59 4.60
C SER A 23 27.28 -3.46 3.75
N SER A 24 26.60 -3.00 2.70
CA SER A 24 27.17 -1.96 1.83
C SER A 24 26.08 -1.01 1.31
N THR A 25 25.86 0.10 2.00
CA THR A 25 26.39 1.44 1.64
C THR A 25 25.61 2.56 2.34
N SER A 26 26.38 3.54 2.82
CA SER A 26 25.97 4.75 3.51
C SER A 26 25.62 5.89 2.54
N SER A 27 24.73 6.78 3.04
CA SER A 27 24.63 8.24 2.82
C SER A 27 24.64 8.81 1.40
N ALA A 28 23.51 9.40 1.00
CA ALA A 28 23.46 10.57 0.12
C ALA A 28 22.23 11.45 0.46
N SER A 29 22.48 12.75 0.59
CA SER A 29 21.55 13.83 0.97
C SER A 29 20.86 14.48 -0.24
N VAL A 30 19.63 14.98 -0.07
CA VAL A 30 18.79 15.61 -1.10
C VAL A 30 18.73 17.14 -0.89
N PRO A 31 18.80 17.99 -1.94
CA PRO A 31 18.60 19.43 -1.80
C PRO A 31 17.14 19.88 -2.03
N SER A 32 16.74 20.89 -1.25
CA SER A 32 15.44 21.56 -1.22
C SER A 32 15.34 22.66 -2.28
N CYS A 33 14.18 22.81 -2.93
CA CYS A 33 13.87 23.92 -3.84
C CYS A 33 12.56 24.62 -3.42
N SER A 34 12.61 25.94 -3.29
CA SER A 34 11.56 26.81 -2.75
C SER A 34 10.70 27.41 -3.86
N HIS A 35 9.38 27.48 -3.66
CA HIS A 35 8.43 28.12 -4.57
C HIS A 35 8.04 29.51 -4.06
N GLN A 36 8.16 30.55 -4.89
CA GLN A 36 7.69 31.91 -4.59
C GLN A 36 6.30 32.16 -5.19
N VAL A 37 5.47 32.86 -4.42
CA VAL A 37 4.13 33.35 -4.76
C VAL A 37 4.25 34.74 -5.36
N VAL A 38 3.51 35.01 -6.44
CA VAL A 38 3.31 36.37 -6.96
C VAL A 38 1.81 36.68 -6.91
N SER A 39 1.50 37.82 -6.30
CA SER A 39 0.19 38.45 -6.17
C SER A 39 0.29 39.85 -6.75
N ASP A 40 -0.70 40.30 -7.54
CA ASP A 40 -1.00 41.72 -7.74
C ASP A 40 -2.41 41.93 -8.36
N GLY A 41 -3.19 42.86 -7.77
CA GLY A 41 -4.32 43.58 -8.41
C GLY A 41 -3.81 44.87 -9.09
N PRO A 42 -4.62 45.93 -9.42
CA PRO A 42 -5.91 46.32 -8.80
C PRO A 42 -6.99 47.00 -9.72
N SER A 43 -8.16 47.27 -9.11
CA SER A 43 -9.10 48.44 -9.25
C SER A 43 -9.86 48.77 -10.56
N THR A 44 -11.19 48.99 -10.48
CA THR A 44 -11.84 50.33 -10.36
C THR A 44 -13.39 50.31 -10.47
N SER A 45 -14.02 51.17 -9.66
CA SER A 45 -15.22 52.00 -9.88
C SER A 45 -16.66 51.45 -9.73
N SER A 46 -17.40 52.27 -8.98
CA SER A 46 -18.79 52.20 -8.53
C SER A 46 -19.86 52.31 -9.63
N ARG A 47 -21.03 51.71 -9.36
CA ARG A 47 -22.36 52.36 -9.49
C ARG A 47 -23.45 51.51 -8.82
N ASN A 48 -24.20 52.14 -7.92
CA ASN A 48 -25.45 51.64 -7.35
C ASN A 48 -26.52 51.60 -8.45
N GLU A 49 -27.34 50.54 -8.50
CA GLU A 49 -28.79 50.60 -8.78
C GLU A 49 -29.50 49.35 -8.21
N THR A 50 -30.58 49.58 -7.46
CA THR A 50 -31.60 48.58 -7.09
C THR A 50 -32.70 48.52 -8.14
N PRO A 51 -33.21 47.32 -8.49
CA PRO A 51 -34.55 47.18 -9.03
C PRO A 51 -35.43 46.19 -8.23
N PRO A 52 -36.75 46.18 -8.50
CA PRO A 52 -37.78 45.80 -7.55
C PRO A 52 -38.15 44.30 -7.58
N SER A 53 -38.85 43.88 -6.53
CA SER A 53 -39.61 42.64 -6.40
C SER A 53 -40.51 42.36 -7.61
N THR A 54 -40.37 41.21 -8.28
CA THR A 54 -41.48 40.43 -8.85
C THR A 54 -41.09 38.96 -9.03
N ALA A 55 -42.06 38.10 -8.77
CA ALA A 55 -42.06 36.64 -8.76
C ALA A 55 -41.25 35.92 -9.86
N GLY A 56 -40.52 34.89 -9.41
CA GLY A 56 -39.93 33.85 -10.25
C GLY A 56 -39.57 32.66 -9.38
N VAL A 57 -40.50 31.71 -9.25
CA VAL A 57 -40.24 30.39 -8.66
C VAL A 57 -39.23 29.68 -9.57
N LEU A 58 -37.93 29.80 -9.26
CA LEU A 58 -36.93 28.90 -9.80
C LEU A 58 -36.94 27.64 -8.94
N ALA A 59 -37.55 26.60 -9.49
CA ALA A 59 -37.43 25.23 -9.00
C ALA A 59 -35.94 24.92 -8.75
N SER A 60 -35.64 24.56 -7.50
CA SER A 60 -34.32 24.03 -7.15
C SER A 60 -34.04 22.80 -8.03
N PRO A 61 -32.81 22.63 -8.55
CA PRO A 61 -32.47 21.42 -9.29
C PRO A 61 -32.69 20.22 -8.36
N SER A 62 -33.59 19.32 -8.75
CA SER A 62 -33.85 18.06 -8.06
C SER A 62 -32.52 17.34 -7.83
N GLN A 63 -32.04 17.37 -6.58
CA GLN A 63 -30.88 16.61 -6.16
C GLN A 63 -31.22 15.13 -6.34
N LYS A 64 -30.58 14.48 -7.31
CA LYS A 64 -30.71 13.04 -7.51
C LYS A 64 -30.30 12.36 -6.19
N PRO A 65 -31.10 11.42 -5.65
CA PRO A 65 -30.81 10.80 -4.37
C PRO A 65 -29.43 10.13 -4.45
N ASN A 66 -28.53 10.57 -3.57
CA ASN A 66 -27.18 10.05 -3.49
C ASN A 66 -27.28 8.57 -3.10
N LYS A 67 -26.93 7.67 -4.02
CA LYS A 67 -27.08 6.24 -3.85
C LYS A 67 -26.17 5.82 -2.69
N LYS A 68 -26.72 5.59 -1.50
CA LYS A 68 -25.97 5.04 -0.36
C LYS A 68 -25.53 3.63 -0.74
N TYR A 69 -24.27 3.48 -1.13
CA TYR A 69 -23.66 2.17 -1.30
C TYR A 69 -23.57 1.51 0.09
N ARG A 70 -24.19 0.33 0.24
CA ARG A 70 -24.00 -0.51 1.43
C ARG A 70 -22.60 -1.13 1.35
N GLY A 71 -21.84 -1.07 2.44
CA GLY A 71 -20.52 -1.69 2.54
C GLY A 71 -20.62 -3.21 2.38
N SER A 72 -19.62 -3.81 1.72
CA SER A 72 -19.51 -5.26 1.53
C SER A 72 -18.79 -5.97 2.70
N ILE A 73 -18.62 -5.28 3.83
CA ILE A 73 -17.89 -5.79 4.99
C ILE A 73 -18.80 -6.70 5.80
N ASN A 74 -18.27 -7.85 6.24
CA ASN A 74 -18.95 -8.78 7.13
C ASN A 74 -18.34 -8.70 8.54
N ASP A 75 -19.13 -8.22 9.49
CA ASP A 75 -18.70 -7.98 10.87
C ASP A 75 -18.27 -9.25 11.61
N VAL A 76 -18.84 -10.41 11.26
CA VAL A 76 -18.45 -11.69 11.88
C VAL A 76 -17.03 -12.08 11.47
N GLU A 77 -16.69 -11.88 10.20
CA GLU A 77 -15.35 -12.17 9.70
C GLU A 77 -14.32 -11.15 10.23
N THR A 78 -14.67 -9.86 10.30
CA THR A 78 -13.76 -8.85 10.88
C THR A 78 -13.47 -9.14 12.35
N ALA A 79 -14.49 -9.54 13.13
CA ALA A 79 -14.32 -9.93 14.53
C ALA A 79 -13.41 -11.16 14.68
N LYS A 80 -13.58 -12.18 13.82
CA LYS A 80 -12.74 -13.38 13.82
C LYS A 80 -11.27 -13.05 13.57
N PHE A 81 -10.96 -12.22 12.57
CA PHE A 81 -9.58 -11.82 12.29
C PHE A 81 -9.00 -10.92 13.40
N ALA A 82 -9.81 -10.03 13.97
CA ALA A 82 -9.39 -9.22 15.11
C ALA A 82 -8.97 -10.07 16.32
N ALA A 83 -9.70 -11.16 16.60
CA ALA A 83 -9.43 -12.02 17.75
C ALA A 83 -8.03 -12.66 17.71
N ILE A 84 -7.52 -12.95 16.52
CA ILE A 84 -6.22 -13.63 16.31
C ILE A 84 -5.14 -12.70 15.75
N ALA A 85 -5.39 -11.38 15.65
CA ALA A 85 -4.51 -10.44 14.97
C ALA A 85 -3.07 -10.44 15.50
N ASP A 86 -2.87 -10.58 16.82
CA ASP A 86 -1.53 -10.54 17.43
C ASP A 86 -0.65 -11.72 17.01
N THR A 87 -1.25 -12.79 16.46
CA THR A 87 -0.55 -13.99 16.01
C THR A 87 -0.12 -13.93 14.54
N TRP A 88 -0.32 -12.79 13.85
CA TRP A 88 -0.11 -12.69 12.39
C TRP A 88 1.28 -13.09 11.93
N TRP A 89 2.30 -12.77 12.74
CA TRP A 89 3.71 -13.06 12.45
C TRP A 89 4.26 -14.31 13.17
N ASP A 90 3.40 -15.05 13.88
CA ASP A 90 3.75 -16.36 14.42
C ASP A 90 3.75 -17.42 13.30
N HIS A 91 4.93 -17.98 13.03
CA HIS A 91 5.13 -18.99 11.98
C HIS A 91 4.53 -20.36 12.34
N HIS A 92 4.20 -20.58 13.62
CA HIS A 92 3.54 -21.79 14.11
C HIS A 92 2.06 -21.55 14.47
N GLY A 93 1.59 -20.31 14.36
CA GLY A 93 0.23 -19.91 14.69
C GLY A 93 -0.81 -20.20 13.60
N PRO A 94 -2.03 -19.66 13.75
CA PRO A 94 -3.15 -19.88 12.82
C PRO A 94 -2.85 -19.49 11.37
N PHE A 95 -1.97 -18.50 11.17
CA PHE A 95 -1.59 -17.99 9.85
C PHE A 95 -0.40 -18.72 9.21
N LYS A 96 0.09 -19.82 9.81
CA LYS A 96 1.16 -20.65 9.25
C LYS A 96 1.00 -20.98 7.75
N PRO A 97 -0.21 -21.33 7.24
CA PRO A 97 -0.38 -21.57 5.80
C PRO A 97 -0.06 -20.33 4.94
N LEU A 98 -0.40 -19.12 5.41
CA LEU A 98 -0.10 -17.87 4.71
C LEU A 98 1.42 -17.61 4.66
N HIS A 99 2.13 -17.89 5.75
CA HIS A 99 3.60 -17.83 5.77
C HIS A 99 4.22 -18.81 4.78
N ALA A 100 3.72 -20.05 4.74
CA ALA A 100 4.24 -21.10 3.87
C ALA A 100 4.05 -20.78 2.38
N ILE A 101 2.92 -20.20 1.99
CA ILE A 101 2.63 -19.85 0.59
C ILE A 101 3.26 -18.51 0.15
N ASN A 102 3.64 -17.65 1.11
CA ASN A 102 4.15 -16.30 0.83
C ASN A 102 5.32 -16.26 -0.16
N PRO A 103 6.35 -17.12 -0.08
CA PRO A 103 7.45 -17.11 -1.03
C PRO A 103 7.00 -17.37 -2.48
N VAL A 104 6.06 -18.31 -2.65
CA VAL A 104 5.53 -18.68 -3.98
C VAL A 104 4.70 -17.53 -4.55
N ARG A 105 3.78 -16.95 -3.75
CA ARG A 105 2.95 -15.83 -4.21
C ARG A 105 3.80 -14.61 -4.57
N LEU A 106 4.81 -14.29 -3.78
CA LEU A 106 5.69 -13.14 -4.04
C LEU A 106 6.55 -13.35 -5.29
N SER A 107 7.05 -14.57 -5.50
CA SER A 107 7.78 -14.90 -6.72
C SER A 107 6.90 -14.71 -7.95
N PHE A 108 5.65 -15.16 -7.90
CA PHE A 108 4.68 -14.95 -8.98
C PHE A 108 4.41 -13.47 -9.22
N ILE A 109 4.07 -12.70 -8.18
CA ILE A 109 3.79 -11.27 -8.27
C ILE A 109 4.99 -10.51 -8.87
N ARG A 110 6.21 -10.74 -8.35
CA ARG A 110 7.43 -10.13 -8.87
C ARG A 110 7.61 -10.42 -10.36
N SER A 111 7.54 -11.70 -10.75
CA SER A 111 7.72 -12.09 -12.15
C SER A 111 6.68 -11.46 -13.06
N ALA A 112 5.41 -11.45 -12.66
CA ALA A 112 4.33 -10.85 -13.43
C ALA A 112 4.50 -9.32 -13.57
N LEU A 113 4.82 -8.62 -12.49
CA LEU A 113 5.02 -7.17 -12.49
C LEU A 113 6.27 -6.78 -13.30
N CYS A 114 7.40 -7.48 -13.12
CA CYS A 114 8.61 -7.22 -13.88
C CYS A 114 8.38 -7.45 -15.38
N HIS A 115 7.65 -8.51 -15.76
CA HIS A 115 7.29 -8.74 -17.15
C HIS A 115 6.39 -7.63 -17.71
N HIS A 116 5.31 -7.29 -17.01
CA HIS A 116 4.34 -6.29 -17.44
C HIS A 116 4.94 -4.89 -17.57
N PHE A 117 5.69 -4.45 -16.56
CA PHE A 117 6.32 -3.12 -16.52
C PHE A 117 7.73 -3.09 -17.11
N ARG A 118 8.17 -4.18 -17.76
CA ARG A 118 9.50 -4.30 -18.40
C ARG A 118 10.66 -3.95 -17.46
N LYS A 119 10.57 -4.40 -16.21
CA LYS A 119 11.61 -4.20 -15.18
C LYS A 119 12.54 -5.39 -15.12
N ASP A 120 13.78 -5.15 -14.70
CA ASP A 120 14.77 -6.19 -14.47
C ASP A 120 14.47 -6.94 -13.15
N ALA A 121 14.06 -8.20 -13.26
CA ALA A 121 13.77 -9.06 -12.11
C ALA A 121 15.03 -9.47 -11.32
N SER A 122 16.23 -9.28 -11.88
CA SER A 122 17.52 -9.57 -11.23
C SER A 122 18.07 -8.40 -10.42
N SER A 123 17.49 -7.20 -10.57
CA SER A 123 17.82 -6.03 -9.78
C SER A 123 17.57 -6.26 -8.28
N ALA A 124 18.35 -5.57 -7.43
CA ALA A 124 18.15 -5.56 -5.98
C ALA A 124 16.80 -4.95 -5.56
N THR A 125 16.25 -4.04 -6.36
CA THR A 125 14.95 -3.39 -6.17
C THR A 125 14.10 -3.53 -7.44
N PRO A 126 13.63 -4.74 -7.77
CA PRO A 126 13.01 -5.04 -9.05
C PRO A 126 11.66 -4.34 -9.25
N LEU A 127 11.05 -3.84 -8.16
CA LEU A 127 9.76 -3.14 -8.17
C LEU A 127 9.89 -1.63 -7.91
N ASP A 128 11.11 -1.09 -7.96
CA ASP A 128 11.36 0.35 -7.76
C ASP A 128 10.51 1.23 -8.68
N GLY A 129 9.95 2.32 -8.15
CA GLY A 129 9.07 3.22 -8.89
C GLY A 129 7.66 2.69 -9.17
N LEU A 130 7.28 1.51 -8.67
CA LEU A 130 5.89 1.04 -8.69
C LEU A 130 5.15 1.43 -7.42
N THR A 131 3.88 1.79 -7.57
CA THR A 131 2.93 1.95 -6.45
C THR A 131 1.95 0.77 -6.45
N ILE A 132 1.83 0.10 -5.31
CA ILE A 132 1.03 -1.12 -5.14
C ILE A 132 0.01 -0.91 -4.02
N VAL A 133 -1.21 -1.38 -4.23
CA VAL A 133 -2.23 -1.47 -3.17
C VAL A 133 -2.46 -2.94 -2.84
N ASP A 134 -2.32 -3.30 -1.57
CA ASP A 134 -2.60 -4.64 -1.03
C ASP A 134 -3.94 -4.60 -0.27
N VAL A 135 -5.02 -5.07 -0.90
CA VAL A 135 -6.38 -5.04 -0.34
C VAL A 135 -6.62 -6.29 0.51
N GLY A 136 -6.98 -6.10 1.77
CA GLY A 136 -6.99 -7.19 2.76
C GLY A 136 -5.58 -7.55 3.21
N CYS A 137 -4.74 -6.53 3.42
CA CYS A 137 -3.31 -6.72 3.74
C CYS A 137 -3.08 -7.45 5.08
N GLY A 138 -4.07 -7.47 5.98
CA GLY A 138 -3.96 -8.08 7.28
C GLY A 138 -2.80 -7.49 8.08
N GLY A 139 -1.96 -8.36 8.65
CA GLY A 139 -0.74 -7.98 9.35
C GLY A 139 0.46 -7.65 8.45
N GLY A 140 0.27 -7.47 7.13
CA GLY A 140 1.31 -6.94 6.24
C GLY A 140 2.32 -7.94 5.67
N LEU A 141 2.01 -9.25 5.67
CA LEU A 141 2.92 -10.32 5.21
C LEU A 141 3.38 -10.18 3.76
N ALA A 142 2.55 -9.61 2.89
CA ALA A 142 2.91 -9.35 1.49
C ALA A 142 3.45 -7.93 1.31
N CYS A 143 2.84 -6.95 1.99
CA CYS A 143 3.25 -5.55 1.93
C CYS A 143 4.74 -5.34 2.17
N GLU A 144 5.27 -5.95 3.24
CA GLU A 144 6.67 -5.76 3.63
C GLU A 144 7.68 -6.24 2.57
N PRO A 145 7.63 -7.49 2.07
CA PRO A 145 8.56 -7.93 1.04
C PRO A 145 8.37 -7.19 -0.29
N LEU A 146 7.17 -6.71 -0.63
CA LEU A 146 6.95 -5.85 -1.79
C LEU A 146 7.66 -4.50 -1.64
N ALA A 147 7.57 -3.88 -0.46
CA ALA A 147 8.29 -2.65 -0.14
C ALA A 147 9.81 -2.86 -0.13
N ARG A 148 10.29 -4.02 0.38
CA ARG A 148 11.71 -4.41 0.31
C ARG A 148 12.23 -4.56 -1.11
N MET A 149 11.38 -4.94 -2.06
CA MET A 149 11.70 -4.98 -3.49
C MET A 149 11.65 -3.59 -4.17
N GLY A 150 11.38 -2.51 -3.42
CA GLY A 150 11.43 -1.12 -3.89
C GLY A 150 10.07 -0.51 -4.23
N ALA A 151 8.96 -1.25 -4.10
CA ALA A 151 7.64 -0.69 -4.36
C ALA A 151 7.19 0.26 -3.24
N GLN A 152 6.43 1.30 -3.59
CA GLN A 152 5.61 2.04 -2.62
C GLN A 152 4.30 1.27 -2.40
N VAL A 153 4.05 0.81 -1.19
CA VAL A 153 2.93 -0.08 -0.86
C VAL A 153 1.95 0.61 0.07
N LEU A 154 0.68 0.61 -0.32
CA LEU A 154 -0.45 0.95 0.53
C LEU A 154 -1.19 -0.34 0.91
N GLY A 155 -1.09 -0.74 2.17
CA GLY A 155 -1.90 -1.82 2.72
C GLY A 155 -3.27 -1.30 3.16
N VAL A 156 -4.34 -1.97 2.75
CA VAL A 156 -5.71 -1.64 3.16
C VAL A 156 -6.33 -2.85 3.85
N ASP A 157 -6.96 -2.65 4.99
CA ASP A 157 -7.70 -3.71 5.70
C ASP A 157 -8.91 -3.11 6.43
N ALA A 158 -9.95 -3.91 6.64
CA ALA A 158 -11.16 -3.50 7.37
C ALA A 158 -10.99 -3.65 8.90
N VAL A 159 -9.97 -4.39 9.35
CA VAL A 159 -9.75 -4.69 10.77
C VAL A 159 -8.63 -3.80 11.31
N GLU A 160 -8.98 -2.87 12.19
CA GLU A 160 -8.03 -1.92 12.79
C GLU A 160 -6.87 -2.61 13.50
N LYS A 161 -7.13 -3.73 14.20
CA LYS A 161 -6.08 -4.46 14.91
C LYS A 161 -5.06 -5.08 13.96
N ASN A 162 -5.48 -5.53 12.77
CA ASN A 162 -4.57 -6.03 11.74
C ASN A 162 -3.64 -4.92 11.25
N ILE A 163 -4.22 -3.74 10.95
CA ILE A 163 -3.46 -2.55 10.55
C ILE A 163 -2.42 -2.16 11.60
N LYS A 164 -2.78 -2.21 12.89
CA LYS A 164 -1.83 -1.96 13.99
C LYS A 164 -0.68 -2.96 14.00
N VAL A 165 -0.96 -4.25 13.87
CA VAL A 165 0.06 -5.31 13.80
C VAL A 165 0.99 -5.10 12.61
N ALA A 166 0.43 -4.79 11.43
CA ALA A 166 1.20 -4.51 10.22
C ALA A 166 2.10 -3.28 10.39
N SER A 167 1.57 -2.21 10.98
CA SER A 167 2.30 -0.96 11.22
C SER A 167 3.44 -1.14 12.22
N VAL A 168 3.22 -1.90 13.30
CA VAL A 168 4.26 -2.23 14.28
C VAL A 168 5.37 -3.05 13.64
N HIS A 169 5.01 -4.08 12.85
CA HIS A 169 6.00 -4.91 12.19
C HIS A 169 6.82 -4.10 11.16
N ALA A 170 6.16 -3.29 10.33
CA ALA A 170 6.83 -2.37 9.40
C ALA A 170 7.77 -1.40 10.14
N SER A 171 7.36 -0.90 11.30
CA SER A 171 8.15 0.02 12.13
C SER A 171 9.40 -0.61 12.74
N SER A 172 9.56 -1.93 12.71
CA SER A 172 10.78 -2.60 13.17
C SER A 172 11.93 -2.55 12.14
N TRP A 173 11.62 -2.19 10.87
CA TRP A 173 12.59 -2.20 9.77
C TRP A 173 13.41 -0.92 9.63
N SER A 174 14.27 -0.85 8.61
CA SER A 174 15.01 0.38 8.31
C SER A 174 14.08 1.51 7.84
N MET A 175 14.45 2.76 8.11
CA MET A 175 13.65 3.95 7.75
C MET A 175 13.28 4.00 6.27
N ARG A 176 14.16 3.51 5.38
CA ARG A 176 13.91 3.43 3.94
C ARG A 176 12.68 2.55 3.62
N ILE A 177 12.56 1.40 4.26
CA ILE A 177 11.43 0.48 4.01
C ILE A 177 10.15 1.03 4.65
N LYS A 178 10.25 1.64 5.84
CA LYS A 178 9.10 2.27 6.50
C LYS A 178 8.43 3.32 5.61
N ASN A 179 9.20 4.19 4.97
CA ASN A 179 8.66 5.26 4.13
C ASN A 179 7.99 4.75 2.85
N LEU A 180 8.24 3.49 2.47
CA LEU A 180 7.60 2.83 1.35
C LEU A 180 6.31 2.11 1.76
N MET A 181 5.93 2.11 3.04
CA MET A 181 4.74 1.41 3.53
C MET A 181 3.80 2.39 4.22
N SER A 182 2.55 2.38 3.79
CA SER A 182 1.45 3.07 4.46
C SER A 182 0.31 2.09 4.67
N PHE A 183 -0.44 2.25 5.76
CA PHE A 183 -1.56 1.38 6.08
C PHE A 183 -2.82 2.21 6.32
N TRP A 184 -3.93 1.76 5.74
CA TRP A 184 -5.19 2.46 5.81
C TRP A 184 -6.31 1.54 6.27
N LEU A 185 -7.15 2.05 7.17
CA LEU A 185 -8.32 1.35 7.69
C LEU A 185 -9.53 1.66 6.82
N SER A 186 -10.10 0.63 6.19
CA SER A 186 -11.36 0.74 5.45
C SER A 186 -12.53 0.81 6.41
N ARG A 187 -13.22 1.95 6.41
CA ARG A 187 -14.47 2.18 7.16
C ARG A 187 -15.68 2.08 6.25
#